data_AF-A0A8H4AHY8-F1
#
_entry.id   AF-A0A8H4AHY8-F1
#
_cell.length_a   1.000
_cell.length_b   1.000
_cell.length_c   1.000
_cell.angle_alpha   90.00
_cell.angle_beta   90.00
_cell.angle_gamma   90.00
#
_symmetry.space_group_name_H-M   'P 1'
#
loop_
_entity.id
_entity.type
_entity.pdbx_description
1 polymer ?
#
loop_
_entity_poly.entity_id
_entity_poly.type
_entity_poly.pdbx_seq_one_letter_code
_entity_poly.pdbx_strand_id
1 'polypeptide(L)'
;MNFLGNNIESISKEKAGIMKTGCKVVIAPQIEQMADIALKKCSEDIGCSHVVFAKSATWKLEMVGLAPTELLDKTHFEFFLSHLKNTEPKFFIITNDYIKDGIACAQWSGKLQWIDISKILKLSKTSQLLADGAHNPSAAKVLRNYVDKQLSKEITKDYVEGMPWVKYYDPQVILDCANSLESNINSKVVENLSEALRQAFANYDEQYRIIVLCGSLYLVSDLFRMLQWLGVSKLTNK
;
A
#
# COMPACT_ATOMS: atom_id res chain seq x y z
N MET A 1 -14.99 13.06 -7.57
CA MET A 1 -13.88 12.63 -8.46
C MET A 1 -14.06 13.34 -9.78
N ASN A 2 -13.18 14.28 -10.15
CA ASN A 2 -13.47 15.18 -11.29
C ASN A 2 -12.62 14.87 -12.55
N PHE A 3 -11.78 13.83 -12.49
CA PHE A 3 -10.72 13.60 -13.50
C PHE A 3 -10.66 12.19 -14.08
N LEU A 4 -11.22 11.17 -13.42
CA LEU A 4 -11.13 9.76 -13.84
C LEU A 4 -12.50 9.12 -14.15
N GLY A 5 -13.56 9.93 -14.26
CA GLY A 5 -14.94 9.44 -14.31
C GLY A 5 -15.51 9.06 -12.92
N ASN A 6 -16.70 8.46 -12.91
CA ASN A 6 -17.52 8.21 -11.70
C ASN A 6 -17.87 6.72 -11.48
N ASN A 7 -17.37 5.81 -12.31
CA ASN A 7 -17.59 4.37 -12.20
C ASN A 7 -16.34 3.59 -12.65
N ILE A 8 -16.28 2.30 -12.33
CA ILE A 8 -15.08 1.49 -12.56
C ILE A 8 -14.70 1.40 -14.05
N GLU A 9 -15.68 1.36 -14.95
CA GLU A 9 -15.46 1.31 -16.40
C GLU A 9 -14.78 2.60 -16.90
N SER A 10 -15.25 3.77 -16.45
CA SER A 10 -14.66 5.07 -16.77
C SER A 10 -13.24 5.22 -16.20
N ILE A 11 -13.01 4.76 -14.97
CA ILE A 11 -11.67 4.75 -14.35
C ILE A 11 -10.72 3.83 -15.11
N SER A 12 -11.18 2.67 -15.57
CA SER A 12 -10.40 1.76 -16.41
C SER A 12 -10.07 2.36 -17.77
N LYS A 13 -11.00 3.07 -18.42
CA LYS A 13 -10.75 3.78 -19.69
C LYS A 13 -9.67 4.86 -19.55
N GLU A 14 -9.76 5.67 -18.50
CA GLU A 14 -8.76 6.71 -18.21
C GLU A 14 -7.38 6.10 -17.91
N LYS A 15 -7.32 5.00 -17.16
CA LYS A 15 -6.08 4.23 -16.95
C LYS A 15 -5.55 3.62 -18.25
N ALA A 16 -6.41 3.17 -19.16
CA ALA A 16 -6.02 2.66 -20.46
C ALA A 16 -5.44 3.73 -21.41
N GLY A 17 -5.57 5.03 -21.10
CA GLY A 17 -4.96 6.12 -21.88
C GLY A 17 -3.43 6.04 -22.00
N ILE A 18 -2.74 5.28 -21.14
CA ILE A 18 -1.29 5.00 -21.28
C ILE A 18 -0.98 3.95 -22.35
N MET A 19 -1.94 3.10 -22.74
CA MET A 19 -1.78 2.11 -23.80
C MET A 19 -1.54 2.80 -25.15
N LYS A 20 -0.85 2.09 -26.06
CA LYS A 20 -0.48 2.60 -27.39
C LYS A 20 -0.61 1.49 -28.43
N THR A 21 -0.97 1.87 -29.65
CA THR A 21 -1.06 0.96 -30.81
C THR A 21 0.28 0.26 -31.04
N GLY A 22 0.25 -1.05 -31.31
CA GLY A 22 1.44 -1.88 -31.48
C GLY A 22 2.25 -2.15 -30.21
N CYS A 23 1.98 -1.47 -29.09
CA CYS A 23 2.63 -1.76 -27.81
C CYS A 23 2.02 -2.96 -27.10
N LYS A 24 2.81 -3.52 -26.17
CA LYS A 24 2.47 -4.68 -25.35
C LYS A 24 1.92 -4.17 -24.03
N VAL A 25 0.86 -4.82 -23.53
CA VAL A 25 0.13 -4.40 -22.34
C VAL A 25 0.09 -5.55 -21.34
N VAL A 26 0.42 -5.26 -20.08
CA VAL A 26 0.24 -6.20 -18.98
C VAL A 26 -0.73 -5.61 -17.97
N ILE A 27 -1.81 -6.34 -17.71
CA ILE A 27 -2.89 -5.99 -16.79
C ILE A 27 -2.72 -6.85 -15.54
N ALA A 28 -2.55 -6.21 -14.38
CA ALA A 28 -2.56 -6.90 -13.10
C ALA A 28 -4.00 -7.32 -12.72
N PRO A 29 -4.20 -8.33 -11.86
CA PRO A 29 -5.54 -8.73 -11.40
C PRO A 29 -6.32 -7.54 -10.83
N GLN A 30 -7.56 -7.35 -11.30
CA GLN A 30 -8.47 -6.35 -10.75
C GLN A 30 -9.38 -6.96 -9.69
N ILE A 31 -9.89 -6.12 -8.78
CA ILE A 31 -10.87 -6.55 -7.75
C ILE A 31 -12.25 -6.73 -8.39
N GLU A 32 -12.60 -5.86 -9.33
CA GLU A 32 -13.89 -5.84 -10.02
C GLU A 32 -13.74 -6.39 -11.44
N GLN A 33 -14.49 -7.43 -11.79
CA GLN A 33 -14.45 -8.06 -13.13
C GLN A 33 -14.74 -7.06 -14.26
N MET A 34 -15.56 -6.03 -14.00
CA MET A 34 -15.87 -4.98 -14.97
C MET A 34 -14.63 -4.15 -15.33
N ALA A 35 -13.65 -4.01 -14.42
CA ALA A 35 -12.40 -3.34 -14.71
C ALA A 35 -11.56 -4.12 -15.73
N ASP A 36 -11.46 -5.45 -15.59
CA ASP A 36 -10.76 -6.32 -16.55
C ASP A 36 -11.42 -6.31 -17.93
N ILE A 37 -12.76 -6.36 -17.98
CA ILE A 37 -13.54 -6.28 -19.23
C ILE A 37 -13.27 -4.94 -19.94
N ALA A 38 -13.30 -3.83 -19.21
CA ALA A 38 -13.03 -2.51 -19.75
C ALA A 38 -11.59 -2.36 -20.26
N LEU A 39 -10.59 -2.79 -19.48
CA LEU A 39 -9.18 -2.75 -19.88
C LEU A 39 -8.89 -3.63 -21.09
N LYS A 40 -9.50 -4.82 -21.17
CA LYS A 40 -9.40 -5.70 -22.34
C LYS A 40 -9.92 -5.00 -23.58
N LYS A 41 -11.15 -4.48 -23.53
CA LYS A 41 -11.77 -3.79 -24.67
C LYS A 41 -10.92 -2.59 -25.12
N CYS A 42 -10.43 -1.77 -24.19
CA CYS A 42 -9.56 -0.64 -24.55
C CYS A 42 -8.26 -1.10 -25.25
N SER A 43 -7.67 -2.22 -24.84
CA SER A 43 -6.46 -2.74 -25.49
C SER A 43 -6.71 -3.27 -26.91
N GLU A 44 -7.92 -3.78 -27.17
CA GLU A 44 -8.38 -4.19 -28.50
C GLU A 44 -8.67 -2.96 -29.38
N ASP A 45 -9.45 -1.99 -28.88
CA ASP A 45 -9.81 -0.74 -29.57
C ASP A 45 -8.57 0.13 -29.93
N ILE A 46 -7.52 0.11 -29.10
CA ILE A 46 -6.25 0.83 -29.32
C ILE A 46 -5.32 0.07 -30.30
N GLY A 47 -5.57 -1.21 -30.57
CA GLY A 47 -4.71 -2.06 -31.41
C GLY A 47 -3.37 -2.39 -30.75
N CYS A 48 -3.38 -2.77 -29.47
CA CYS A 48 -2.18 -3.26 -28.79
C CYS A 48 -1.74 -4.62 -29.37
N SER A 49 -0.43 -4.87 -29.49
CA SER A 49 0.09 -6.06 -30.18
C SER A 49 -0.04 -7.34 -29.36
N HIS A 50 0.12 -7.24 -28.04
CA HIS A 50 0.00 -8.36 -27.11
C HIS A 50 -0.58 -7.86 -25.78
N VAL A 51 -1.52 -8.61 -25.22
CA VAL A 51 -2.21 -8.28 -23.96
C VAL A 51 -2.11 -9.46 -23.02
N VAL A 52 -1.55 -9.24 -21.83
CA VAL A 52 -1.35 -10.27 -20.81
C VAL A 52 -2.09 -9.90 -19.53
N PHE A 53 -3.01 -10.75 -19.10
CA PHE A 53 -3.57 -10.71 -17.75
C PHE A 53 -2.62 -11.48 -16.83
N ALA A 54 -1.89 -10.74 -16.00
CA ALA A 54 -1.02 -11.31 -14.99
C ALA A 54 -1.85 -11.93 -13.86
N LYS A 55 -1.27 -12.90 -13.15
CA LYS A 55 -1.84 -13.49 -11.93
C LYS A 55 -1.09 -12.96 -10.70
N SER A 56 -1.75 -12.97 -9.55
CA SER A 56 -1.10 -12.64 -8.28
C SER A 56 0.06 -13.59 -7.99
N ALA A 57 1.18 -13.04 -7.54
CA ALA A 57 2.30 -13.83 -7.03
C ALA A 57 1.99 -14.38 -5.63
N THR A 58 2.43 -15.61 -5.35
CA THR A 58 2.26 -16.28 -4.04
C THR A 58 3.59 -16.28 -3.31
N TRP A 59 3.60 -15.87 -2.05
CA TRP A 59 4.82 -15.59 -1.28
C TRP A 59 4.86 -16.38 0.02
N LYS A 60 6.07 -16.78 0.44
CA LYS A 60 6.30 -17.41 1.75
C LYS A 60 6.29 -16.31 2.79
N LEU A 61 5.51 -16.49 3.84
CA LEU A 61 5.26 -15.43 4.80
C LEU A 61 6.35 -15.35 5.89
N GLU A 62 7.51 -14.84 5.51
CA GLU A 62 8.39 -14.11 6.43
C GLU A 62 8.43 -12.65 5.94
N MET A 63 7.69 -11.78 6.64
CA MET A 63 7.50 -10.39 6.24
C MET A 63 8.37 -9.46 7.08
N VAL A 64 9.31 -8.80 6.41
CA VAL A 64 9.93 -7.55 6.89
C VAL A 64 9.41 -6.42 5.99
N GLY A 65 8.31 -5.79 6.41
CA GLY A 65 7.60 -4.78 5.62
C GLY A 65 6.90 -5.35 4.38
N LEU A 66 6.83 -4.56 3.29
CA LEU A 66 6.20 -4.97 2.02
C LEU A 66 7.01 -5.98 1.19
N ALA A 67 8.27 -6.24 1.54
CA ALA A 67 9.13 -7.15 0.79
C ALA A 67 9.07 -8.57 1.41
N PRO A 68 8.38 -9.54 0.78
CA PRO A 68 8.49 -10.93 1.17
C PRO A 68 9.88 -11.47 0.85
N THR A 69 10.48 -12.23 1.78
CA THR A 69 11.83 -12.77 1.63
C THR A 69 11.93 -13.91 0.60
N GLU A 70 10.86 -14.70 0.41
CA GLU A 70 10.84 -15.81 -0.54
C GLU A 70 9.54 -15.88 -1.37
N LEU A 71 9.67 -16.07 -2.68
CA LEU A 71 8.56 -16.34 -3.60
C LEU A 71 8.20 -17.85 -3.53
N LEU A 72 6.97 -18.18 -3.10
CA LEU A 72 6.47 -19.56 -3.05
C LEU A 72 6.14 -20.08 -4.44
N ASP A 73 5.45 -19.29 -5.25
CA ASP A 73 5.02 -19.67 -6.58
C ASP A 73 5.81 -18.90 -7.65
N LYS A 74 6.85 -19.56 -8.16
CA LYS A 74 7.70 -19.04 -9.22
C LYS A 74 6.98 -18.96 -10.57
N THR A 75 5.93 -19.76 -10.79
CA THR A 75 5.37 -20.02 -12.14
C THR A 75 4.75 -18.77 -12.76
N HIS A 76 4.02 -17.96 -11.98
CA HIS A 76 3.39 -16.73 -12.47
C HIS A 76 4.41 -15.61 -12.73
N PHE A 77 5.48 -15.56 -11.94
CA PHE A 77 6.55 -14.61 -12.14
C PHE A 77 7.40 -14.99 -13.36
N GLU A 78 7.77 -16.26 -13.48
CA GLU A 78 8.43 -16.84 -14.64
C GLU A 78 7.59 -16.67 -15.93
N PHE A 79 6.25 -16.69 -15.86
CA PHE A 79 5.40 -16.37 -17.01
C PHE A 79 5.54 -14.90 -17.46
N PHE A 80 5.46 -13.93 -16.53
CA PHE A 80 5.66 -12.51 -16.86
C PHE A 80 7.07 -12.25 -17.41
N LEU A 81 8.11 -12.88 -16.83
CA LEU A 81 9.48 -12.76 -17.29
C LEU A 81 9.74 -13.45 -18.63
N SER A 82 9.19 -14.64 -18.84
CA SER A 82 9.23 -15.34 -20.12
C SER A 82 8.57 -14.48 -21.20
N HIS A 83 7.41 -13.89 -20.90
CA HIS A 83 6.77 -12.94 -21.80
C HIS A 83 7.66 -11.72 -22.08
N LEU A 84 8.21 -11.05 -21.06
CA LEU A 84 9.12 -9.91 -21.25
C LEU A 84 10.38 -10.27 -22.07
N LYS A 85 11.01 -11.41 -21.80
CA LYS A 85 12.22 -11.87 -22.51
C LYS A 85 11.94 -12.26 -23.95
N ASN A 86 10.85 -13.00 -24.20
CA ASN A 86 10.45 -13.42 -25.53
C ASN A 86 9.97 -12.24 -26.39
N THR A 87 9.54 -11.14 -25.76
CA THR A 87 9.02 -9.97 -26.47
C THR A 87 10.03 -8.83 -26.62
N GLU A 88 11.03 -8.70 -25.76
CA GLU A 88 12.02 -7.62 -25.79
C GLU A 88 13.43 -8.17 -25.49
N PRO A 89 14.29 -8.40 -26.51
CA PRO A 89 15.61 -9.04 -26.34
C PRO A 89 16.53 -8.36 -25.32
N LYS A 90 16.37 -7.04 -25.10
CA LYS A 90 17.10 -6.28 -24.06
C LYS A 90 16.86 -6.80 -22.63
N PHE A 91 15.75 -7.49 -22.36
CA PHE A 91 15.46 -8.09 -21.05
C PHE A 91 16.02 -9.50 -20.89
N PHE A 92 16.66 -10.07 -21.93
CA PHE A 92 17.29 -11.40 -21.85
C PHE A 92 18.42 -11.45 -20.83
N ILE A 93 19.10 -10.32 -20.58
CA ILE A 93 20.14 -10.16 -19.54
C ILE A 93 19.60 -10.28 -18.10
N ILE A 94 18.28 -10.11 -17.90
CA ILE A 94 17.67 -10.13 -16.57
C ILE A 94 17.47 -11.59 -16.13
N THR A 95 18.43 -12.16 -15.40
CA THR A 95 18.34 -13.52 -14.84
C THR A 95 17.26 -13.61 -13.75
N ASN A 96 16.83 -14.83 -13.41
CA ASN A 96 15.88 -15.02 -12.31
C ASN A 96 16.49 -14.58 -10.96
N ASP A 97 17.80 -14.64 -10.80
CA ASP A 97 18.51 -14.24 -9.58
C ASP A 97 18.55 -12.72 -9.42
N TYR A 98 18.87 -11.96 -10.49
CA TYR A 98 18.82 -10.48 -10.45
C TYR A 98 17.45 -9.93 -10.02
N ILE A 99 16.38 -10.70 -10.23
CA ILE A 99 15.04 -10.25 -9.88
C ILE A 99 14.64 -10.68 -8.48
N LYS A 100 15.11 -11.83 -7.98
CA LYS A 100 15.04 -12.13 -6.54
C LYS A 100 15.77 -11.04 -5.76
N ASP A 101 17.00 -10.71 -6.17
CA ASP A 101 17.83 -9.67 -5.56
C ASP A 101 17.12 -8.31 -5.64
N GLY A 102 16.60 -7.96 -6.83
CA GLY A 102 15.85 -6.72 -7.05
C GLY A 102 14.57 -6.60 -6.21
N ILE A 103 13.82 -7.70 -6.01
CA ILE A 103 12.63 -7.75 -5.14
C ILE A 103 13.04 -7.65 -3.67
N ALA A 104 14.04 -8.41 -3.23
CA ALA A 104 14.54 -8.42 -1.85
C ALA A 104 15.12 -7.05 -1.44
N CYS A 105 15.71 -6.32 -2.38
CA CYS A 105 16.27 -4.99 -2.15
C CYS A 105 15.26 -3.84 -2.37
N ALA A 106 14.03 -4.12 -2.84
CA ALA A 106 13.05 -3.09 -3.16
C ALA A 106 12.44 -2.48 -1.89
N GLN A 107 12.86 -1.25 -1.54
CA GLN A 107 12.37 -0.53 -0.37
C GLN A 107 11.29 0.50 -0.74
N TRP A 108 10.15 0.42 -0.06
CA TRP A 108 8.97 1.26 -0.29
C TRP A 108 8.68 2.07 0.98
N SER A 109 9.32 3.24 1.10
CA SER A 109 9.16 4.09 2.29
C SER A 109 7.69 4.48 2.49
N GLY A 110 7.19 4.30 3.71
CA GLY A 110 5.81 4.61 4.05
C GLY A 110 4.78 3.58 3.59
N LYS A 111 5.20 2.31 3.44
CA LYS A 111 4.34 1.18 3.14
C LYS A 111 4.59 0.02 4.11
N LEU A 112 3.60 -0.25 4.97
CA LEU A 112 3.69 -1.20 6.09
C LEU A 112 5.04 -1.14 6.83
N GLN A 113 5.54 0.07 7.06
CA GLN A 113 6.90 0.30 7.53
C GLN A 113 6.92 0.48 9.05
N TRP A 114 7.62 -0.40 9.75
CA TRP A 114 7.92 -0.24 11.17
C TRP A 114 9.02 0.80 11.39
N ILE A 115 8.79 1.71 12.34
CA ILE A 115 9.65 2.84 12.65
C ILE A 115 9.85 2.89 14.17
N ASP A 116 11.12 2.88 14.61
CA ASP A 116 11.48 3.19 15.98
C ASP A 116 11.44 4.71 16.21
N ILE A 117 10.48 5.18 17.01
CA ILE A 117 10.35 6.59 17.40
C ILE A 117 10.80 6.87 18.84
N SER A 118 11.40 5.90 19.54
CA SER A 118 11.78 6.02 20.97
C SER A 118 12.68 7.23 21.22
N LYS A 119 13.58 7.53 20.27
CA LYS A 119 14.48 8.70 20.29
C LYS A 119 13.76 10.05 20.19
N ILE A 120 12.61 10.10 19.51
CA ILE A 120 11.82 11.35 19.33
C ILE A 120 11.09 11.69 20.62
N LEU A 121 10.36 10.72 21.17
CA LEU A 121 9.48 10.95 22.30
C LEU A 121 10.20 10.89 23.67
N LYS A 122 11.51 10.57 23.68
CA LYS A 122 12.33 10.36 24.90
C LYS A 122 11.71 9.35 25.87
N LEU A 123 11.03 8.34 25.34
CA LEU A 123 10.33 7.33 26.12
C LEU A 123 11.32 6.24 26.59
N SER A 124 11.05 5.69 27.78
CA SER A 124 11.88 4.64 28.40
C SER A 124 11.65 3.23 27.83
N LYS A 125 10.58 3.03 27.04
CA LYS A 125 10.23 1.76 26.37
C LYS A 125 10.38 1.90 24.85
N THR A 126 10.70 0.79 24.19
CA THR A 126 10.77 0.69 22.72
C THR A 126 9.44 1.07 22.10
N SER A 127 9.42 2.17 21.36
CA SER A 127 8.24 2.81 20.79
C SER A 127 8.21 2.56 19.28
N GLN A 128 7.62 1.43 18.88
CA GLN A 128 7.46 1.06 17.47
C GLN A 128 6.16 1.65 16.91
N LEU A 129 6.25 2.25 15.73
CA LEU A 129 5.15 2.86 14.99
C LEU A 129 5.04 2.20 13.61
N LEU A 130 3.86 1.73 13.23
CA LEU A 130 3.60 1.26 11.87
C LEU A 130 3.14 2.43 10.99
N ALA A 131 3.90 2.79 9.97
CA ALA A 131 3.55 3.84 9.01
C ALA A 131 3.08 3.25 7.66
N ASP A 132 1.90 3.65 7.20
CA ASP A 132 1.40 3.30 5.87
C ASP A 132 0.59 4.41 5.20
N GLY A 133 0.92 4.72 3.95
CA GLY A 133 0.21 5.73 3.15
C GLY A 133 -1.18 5.33 2.61
N ALA A 134 -1.88 4.36 3.21
CA ALA A 134 -3.24 3.98 2.89
C ALA A 134 -4.20 5.17 3.04
N HIS A 135 -4.93 5.50 1.98
CA HIS A 135 -5.77 6.69 1.86
C HIS A 135 -7.06 6.42 1.05
N ASN A 136 -7.37 5.14 0.80
CA ASN A 136 -8.54 4.68 0.07
C ASN A 136 -9.01 3.33 0.64
N PRO A 137 -10.28 2.91 0.43
CA PRO A 137 -10.85 1.74 1.08
C PRO A 137 -10.08 0.43 0.81
N SER A 138 -9.57 0.24 -0.41
CA SER A 138 -8.79 -0.95 -0.77
C SER A 138 -7.45 -1.02 0.00
N ALA A 139 -6.71 0.10 0.05
CA ALA A 139 -5.48 0.19 0.82
C ALA A 139 -5.72 0.06 2.33
N ALA A 140 -6.81 0.65 2.85
CA ALA A 140 -7.20 0.52 4.26
C ALA A 140 -7.52 -0.94 4.64
N LYS A 141 -8.17 -1.70 3.76
CA LYS A 141 -8.41 -3.14 3.96
C LYS A 141 -7.12 -3.96 3.99
N VAL A 142 -6.15 -3.64 3.13
CA VAL A 142 -4.81 -4.28 3.16
C VAL A 142 -4.07 -3.96 4.48
N LEU A 143 -4.09 -2.70 4.92
CA LEU A 143 -3.50 -2.28 6.18
C LEU A 143 -4.15 -2.97 7.38
N ARG A 144 -5.50 -3.03 7.43
CA ARG A 144 -6.24 -3.73 8.49
C ARG A 144 -5.84 -5.22 8.55
N ASN A 145 -5.90 -5.92 7.42
CA ASN A 145 -5.50 -7.32 7.31
C ASN A 145 -4.04 -7.57 7.74
N TYR A 146 -3.13 -6.61 7.54
CA TYR A 146 -1.75 -6.72 8.03
C TYR A 146 -1.69 -6.56 9.54
N VAL A 147 -2.29 -5.49 10.08
CA VAL A 147 -2.36 -5.23 11.53
C VAL A 147 -2.99 -6.40 12.28
N ASP A 148 -4.09 -6.96 11.75
CA ASP A 148 -4.74 -8.15 12.32
C ASP A 148 -3.80 -9.35 12.44
N LYS A 149 -3.01 -9.65 11.40
CA LYS A 149 -2.03 -10.74 11.44
C LYS A 149 -0.91 -10.52 12.46
N GLN A 150 -0.60 -9.28 12.81
CA GLN A 150 0.35 -8.96 13.89
C GLN A 150 -0.31 -9.08 15.28
N LEU A 151 -1.63 -8.83 15.38
CA LEU A 151 -2.37 -8.84 16.65
C LEU A 151 -2.95 -10.20 17.03
N SER A 152 -3.22 -11.07 16.06
CA SER A 152 -4.05 -12.26 16.21
C SER A 152 -3.50 -13.50 15.51
N LYS A 153 -3.67 -14.65 16.17
CA LYS A 153 -4.08 -15.86 15.45
C LYS A 153 -5.61 -15.76 15.31
N GLU A 154 -6.09 -15.86 14.08
CA GLU A 154 -7.50 -15.80 13.64
C GLU A 154 -8.17 -14.41 13.55
N ILE A 155 -8.84 -14.22 12.40
CA ILE A 155 -9.45 -12.98 11.90
C ILE A 155 -10.83 -13.35 11.33
N THR A 156 -11.84 -12.51 11.52
CA THR A 156 -13.14 -12.58 10.82
C THR A 156 -13.31 -11.41 9.83
N LYS A 157 -14.10 -11.63 8.76
CA LYS A 157 -14.20 -10.75 7.57
C LYS A 157 -15.38 -9.79 7.65
N ASP A 158 -15.33 -8.67 6.90
CA ASP A 158 -16.32 -8.37 5.82
C ASP A 158 -15.92 -7.15 4.93
N TYR A 159 -16.86 -6.35 4.37
CA TYR A 159 -16.77 -5.66 3.06
C TYR A 159 -17.47 -4.28 3.03
N VAL A 160 -17.42 -3.38 2.02
CA VAL A 160 -16.47 -2.85 0.98
C VAL A 160 -17.24 -1.69 0.28
N GLU A 161 -16.58 -0.64 -0.28
CA GLU A 161 -16.87 0.05 -1.58
C GLU A 161 -16.22 1.47 -1.66
N GLY A 162 -16.18 2.15 -2.82
CA GLY A 162 -16.49 3.61 -2.82
C GLY A 162 -15.63 4.67 -3.55
N MET A 163 -14.42 4.39 -4.04
CA MET A 163 -13.65 5.30 -4.96
C MET A 163 -13.14 6.66 -4.35
N PRO A 164 -12.47 7.62 -5.09
CA PRO A 164 -11.10 8.04 -4.76
C PRO A 164 -10.72 9.51 -5.16
N TRP A 165 -11.04 10.54 -4.36
CA TRP A 165 -10.73 11.95 -4.68
C TRP A 165 -9.90 12.66 -3.60
N VAL A 166 -8.83 11.97 -3.20
CA VAL A 166 -7.94 12.30 -2.07
C VAL A 166 -7.63 13.79 -1.95
N LYS A 167 -8.14 14.38 -0.87
CA LYS A 167 -7.65 15.61 -0.24
C LYS A 167 -7.38 15.26 1.23
N TYR A 168 -6.58 16.06 1.94
CA TYR A 168 -6.64 16.01 3.39
C TYR A 168 -8.03 16.49 3.83
N TYR A 169 -8.64 15.79 4.78
CA TYR A 169 -9.87 16.21 5.42
C TYR A 169 -9.54 16.89 6.75
N ASP A 170 -10.43 17.75 7.22
CA ASP A 170 -10.36 18.26 8.59
C ASP A 170 -10.42 17.06 9.57
N PRO A 171 -9.55 16.98 10.58
CA PRO A 171 -9.57 15.90 11.56
C PRO A 171 -10.93 15.70 12.24
N GLN A 172 -11.72 16.77 12.44
CA GLN A 172 -13.06 16.67 13.01
C GLN A 172 -14.01 15.94 12.06
N VAL A 173 -13.93 16.19 10.74
CA VAL A 173 -14.75 15.49 9.73
C VAL A 173 -14.40 14.00 9.65
N ILE A 174 -13.11 13.65 9.81
CA ILE A 174 -12.67 12.25 9.91
C ILE A 174 -13.27 11.61 11.15
N LEU A 175 -13.26 12.32 12.29
CA LEU A 175 -13.82 11.85 13.55
C LEU A 175 -15.34 11.65 13.49
N ASP A 176 -16.10 12.65 13.02
CA ASP A 176 -17.55 12.56 12.93
C ASP A 176 -17.99 11.35 12.08
N CYS A 177 -17.25 11.10 10.99
CA CYS A 177 -17.42 9.92 10.14
C CYS A 177 -17.09 8.62 10.89
N ALA A 178 -15.97 8.57 11.63
CA ALA A 178 -15.58 7.40 12.42
C ALA A 178 -16.62 7.06 13.51
N ASN A 179 -17.08 8.07 14.27
CA ASN A 179 -18.13 7.92 15.29
C ASN A 179 -19.49 7.48 14.71
N SER A 180 -19.76 7.81 13.44
CA SER A 180 -20.97 7.36 12.74
C SER A 180 -20.94 5.88 12.35
N LEU A 181 -19.74 5.29 12.24
CA LEU A 181 -19.53 3.88 11.92
C LEU A 181 -19.42 3.01 13.18
N GLU A 182 -18.76 3.52 14.22
CA GLU A 182 -18.50 2.82 15.48
C GLU A 182 -18.66 3.80 16.67
N SER A 183 -19.66 3.57 17.53
CA SER A 183 -20.01 4.51 18.60
C SER A 183 -18.97 4.62 19.73
N ASN A 184 -18.00 3.72 19.78
CA ASN A 184 -17.07 3.54 20.90
C ASN A 184 -15.62 3.90 20.56
N ILE A 185 -15.39 4.72 19.52
CA ILE A 185 -14.04 5.19 19.18
C ILE A 185 -13.59 6.28 20.16
N ASN A 186 -12.63 5.92 21.02
CA ASN A 186 -11.86 6.92 21.78
C ASN A 186 -11.01 7.75 20.81
N SER A 187 -11.24 9.05 20.81
CA SER A 187 -10.85 9.94 19.72
C SER A 187 -10.43 11.31 20.24
N LYS A 188 -9.48 11.92 19.54
CA LYS A 188 -9.05 13.29 19.84
C LYS A 188 -8.46 13.98 18.61
N VAL A 189 -8.98 15.17 18.33
CA VAL A 189 -8.38 16.09 17.35
C VAL A 189 -7.21 16.82 18.01
N VAL A 190 -6.13 17.00 17.26
CA VAL A 190 -4.90 17.69 17.69
C VAL A 190 -4.35 18.54 16.55
N GLU A 191 -3.63 19.59 16.89
CA GLU A 191 -3.15 20.59 15.94
C GLU A 191 -2.03 20.08 15.00
N ASN A 192 -1.16 19.20 15.49
CA ASN A 192 0.04 18.79 14.77
C ASN A 192 0.48 17.35 15.07
N LEU A 193 1.33 16.81 14.19
CA LEU A 193 1.84 15.43 14.27
C LEU A 193 2.61 15.13 15.56
N SER A 194 3.40 16.08 16.07
CA SER A 194 4.18 15.89 17.30
C SER A 194 3.27 15.65 18.51
N GLU A 195 2.17 16.40 18.60
CA GLU A 195 1.17 16.23 19.64
C GLU A 195 0.32 14.96 19.43
N ALA A 196 0.00 14.60 18.18
CA ALA A 196 -0.66 13.33 17.85
C ALA A 196 0.15 12.13 18.35
N LEU A 197 1.45 12.11 18.06
CA LEU A 197 2.35 11.05 18.52
C LEU A 197 2.52 11.07 20.04
N ARG A 198 2.69 12.25 20.66
CA ARG A 198 2.75 12.35 22.12
C ARG A 198 1.51 11.75 22.78
N GLN A 199 0.31 12.06 22.31
CA GLN A 199 -0.92 11.56 22.91
C GLN A 199 -1.17 10.08 22.62
N ALA A 200 -0.88 9.61 21.40
CA ALA A 200 -0.98 8.19 21.06
C ALA A 200 -0.08 7.33 21.96
N PHE A 201 1.15 7.78 22.22
CA PHE A 201 2.09 7.05 23.07
C PHE A 201 1.93 7.32 24.57
N ALA A 202 1.34 8.46 24.99
CA ALA A 202 0.99 8.70 26.39
C ALA A 202 -0.17 7.82 26.87
N ASN A 203 -1.09 7.46 25.96
CA ASN A 203 -2.17 6.51 26.20
C ASN A 203 -1.79 5.06 25.87
N TYR A 204 -0.51 4.77 25.64
CA TYR A 204 -0.03 3.42 25.33
C TYR A 204 0.04 2.56 26.60
N ASP A 205 -0.85 1.58 26.68
CA ASP A 205 -0.88 0.54 27.69
C ASP A 205 -0.67 -0.83 27.02
N GLU A 206 -0.42 -1.90 27.80
CA GLU A 206 -0.22 -3.27 27.30
C GLU A 206 -1.43 -3.82 26.52
N GLN A 207 -2.59 -3.19 26.68
CA GLN A 207 -3.80 -3.43 25.89
C GLN A 207 -3.71 -2.90 24.43
N TYR A 208 -2.95 -1.84 24.16
CA TYR A 208 -2.85 -1.15 22.86
C TYR A 208 -1.58 -1.57 22.09
N ARG A 209 -1.56 -2.82 21.63
CA ARG A 209 -0.35 -3.50 21.12
C ARG A 209 0.35 -2.88 19.91
N ILE A 210 -0.34 -2.08 19.08
CA ILE A 210 0.24 -1.47 17.86
C ILE A 210 -0.34 -0.06 17.67
N ILE A 211 0.53 0.94 17.51
CA ILE A 211 0.16 2.28 17.03
C ILE A 211 0.42 2.35 15.53
N VAL A 212 -0.54 2.90 14.78
CA VAL A 212 -0.50 3.01 13.31
C VAL A 212 -0.66 4.48 12.90
N LEU A 213 0.28 4.99 12.09
CA LEU A 213 0.16 6.27 11.40
C LEU A 213 -0.22 6.01 9.94
N CYS A 214 -1.44 6.41 9.56
CA CYS A 214 -1.96 6.19 8.22
C CYS A 214 -2.95 7.29 7.79
N GLY A 215 -3.57 7.13 6.61
CA GLY A 215 -4.53 8.07 6.04
C GLY A 215 -3.97 8.88 4.85
N SER A 216 -2.65 9.07 4.75
CA SER A 216 -2.03 9.83 3.67
C SER A 216 -0.51 9.63 3.57
N LEU A 217 0.03 9.58 2.34
CA LEU A 217 1.48 9.66 2.11
C LEU A 217 2.07 11.03 2.50
N TYR A 218 1.27 12.10 2.52
CA TYR A 218 1.73 13.41 3.01
C TYR A 218 2.02 13.36 4.51
N LEU A 219 1.12 12.78 5.31
CA LEU A 219 1.28 12.61 6.76
C LEU A 219 2.48 11.70 7.10
N VAL A 220 2.66 10.62 6.33
CA VAL A 220 3.86 9.77 6.45
C VAL A 220 5.14 10.53 6.05
N SER A 221 5.06 11.44 5.08
CA SER A 221 6.18 12.31 4.72
C SER A 221 6.49 13.36 5.80
N ASP A 222 5.49 13.87 6.53
CA ASP A 222 5.70 14.73 7.70
C ASP A 222 6.43 14.00 8.83
N LEU A 223 6.07 12.74 9.08
CA LEU A 223 6.80 11.88 10.00
C LEU A 223 8.27 11.75 9.58
N PHE A 224 8.56 11.48 8.31
CA PHE A 224 9.93 11.37 7.80
C PHE A 224 10.71 12.69 7.87
N ARG A 225 10.08 13.83 7.57
CA ARG A 225 10.68 15.16 7.74
C ARG A 225 11.06 15.40 9.21
N MET A 226 10.16 15.08 10.14
CA MET A 226 10.41 15.23 11.58
C MET A 226 11.54 14.33 12.08
N LEU A 227 11.58 13.06 11.65
CA LEU A 227 12.68 12.12 11.94
C LEU A 227 14.03 12.64 11.43
N GLN A 228 14.06 13.19 10.21
CA GLN A 228 15.26 13.75 9.60
C GLN A 228 15.78 14.97 10.36
N TRP A 229 14.90 15.92 10.72
CA TRP A 229 15.25 17.09 11.53
C TRP A 229 15.78 16.74 12.92
N LEU A 230 15.28 15.66 13.53
CA LEU A 230 15.73 15.18 14.83
C LEU A 230 17.01 14.32 14.76
N GLY A 231 17.69 14.28 13.63
CA GLY A 231 18.98 13.58 13.48
C GLY A 231 18.86 12.05 13.51
N VAL A 232 17.67 11.49 13.27
CA VAL A 232 17.48 10.03 13.18
C VAL A 232 17.99 9.55 11.82
N SER A 233 19.32 9.46 11.71
CA SER A 233 20.02 9.14 10.47
C SER A 233 19.77 7.70 10.02
N LYS A 234 19.12 7.56 8.86
CA LYS A 234 18.67 6.30 8.22
C LYS A 234 17.63 5.52 9.05
N LEU A 235 16.42 5.49 8.52
CA LEU A 235 15.39 4.49 8.83
C LEU A 235 15.82 3.13 8.24
N THR A 236 16.81 2.50 8.85
CA THR A 236 17.13 1.11 8.54
C THR A 236 16.03 0.22 9.09
N ASN A 237 15.15 -0.25 8.22
CA ASN A 237 14.37 -1.45 8.51
C ASN A 237 15.39 -2.58 8.79
N LYS A 238 15.30 -3.20 9.96
CA LYS A 238 15.90 -4.52 10.21
C LYS A 238 15.03 -5.56 9.55
#